data_AF-A0A433UPX9-F1
#
_entry.id   AF-A0A433UPX9-F1
#
_cell.length_a   1.000
_cell.length_b   1.000
_cell.length_c   1.000
_cell.angle_alpha   90.00
_cell.angle_beta   90.00
_cell.angle_gamma   90.00
#
_symmetry.space_group_name_H-M   'P 1'
#
loop_
_entity.id
_entity.type
_entity.pdbx_description
1 polymer ?
#
loop_
_entity_poly.entity_id
_entity_poly.type
_entity_poly.pdbx_seq_one_letter_code
_entity_poly.pdbx_strand_id
1 'polypeptide(L)'
;MRTVVVDAENICVSDDPDNLLSDLLILMKSDYYANQAEDLFAPDGEGIDDIIYLDINIYAYRASQKEDLPECMYSSEIDVINNEVWVISAVGLCYEANPIVMLGEELRYLLEEFRKQRSKLGIT
;
A
#
# COMPACT_ATOMS: atom_id res chain seq x y z
N MET A 1 -0.73 -2.37 15.21
CA MET A 1 -0.21 -1.30 14.35
C MET A 1 1.07 -1.82 13.73
N ARG A 2 1.14 -1.89 12.40
CA ARG A 2 2.29 -2.47 11.69
C ARG A 2 3.54 -1.59 11.85
N THR A 3 4.72 -2.20 11.83
CA THR A 3 6.01 -1.52 11.97
C THR A 3 6.81 -1.57 10.67
N VAL A 4 7.45 -0.45 10.31
CA VAL A 4 8.32 -0.35 9.13
C VAL A 4 9.79 -0.35 9.56
N VAL A 5 10.58 -1.24 8.96
CA VAL A 5 12.04 -1.28 9.10
C VAL A 5 12.65 -1.05 7.72
N VAL A 6 13.60 -0.11 7.64
CA VAL A 6 14.37 0.15 6.42
C VAL A 6 15.83 -0.13 6.72
N ASP A 7 16.40 -1.08 5.98
CA ASP A 7 17.84 -1.31 5.86
C ASP A 7 18.29 -0.81 4.48
N ALA A 8 19.56 -0.51 4.29
CA ALA A 8 20.13 0.19 3.13
C ALA A 8 19.58 -0.30 1.76
N GLU A 9 19.24 -1.58 1.64
CA GLU A 9 18.64 -2.16 0.43
C GLU A 9 17.19 -2.68 0.62
N ASN A 10 16.76 -2.94 1.87
CA ASN A 10 15.53 -3.67 2.15
C ASN A 10 14.48 -2.84 2.90
N ILE A 11 13.21 -3.00 2.54
CA ILE A 11 12.08 -2.52 3.32
C ILE A 11 11.35 -3.75 3.84
N CYS A 12 11.02 -3.76 5.12
CA CYS A 12 10.22 -4.80 5.74
C CYS A 12 9.08 -4.18 6.54
N VAL A 13 7.87 -4.65 6.31
CA VAL A 13 6.69 -4.30 7.10
C VAL A 13 6.23 -5.54 7.89
N SER A 14 5.90 -5.37 9.16
CA SER A 14 5.35 -6.47 9.97
C SER A 14 3.93 -6.83 9.49
N ASP A 15 3.57 -8.11 9.54
CA ASP A 15 2.24 -8.61 9.11
C ASP A 15 1.90 -8.20 7.67
N ASP A 16 2.88 -8.40 6.78
CA ASP A 16 2.85 -8.10 5.35
C ASP A 16 2.90 -9.41 4.53
N PRO A 17 1.78 -10.15 4.47
CA PRO A 17 1.73 -11.36 3.67
C PRO A 17 2.03 -11.00 2.21
N ASP A 18 2.81 -11.86 1.55
CA ASP A 18 3.19 -11.68 0.15
C ASP A 18 4.00 -10.39 -0.14
N ASN A 19 4.54 -9.72 0.90
CA ASN A 19 5.36 -8.50 0.84
C ASN A 19 4.70 -7.28 0.15
N LEU A 20 3.38 -7.23 0.07
CA LEU A 20 2.64 -6.21 -0.67
C LEU A 20 2.91 -4.77 -0.18
N LEU A 21 2.94 -4.55 1.13
CA LEU A 21 3.24 -3.24 1.71
C LEU A 21 4.69 -2.87 1.47
N SER A 22 5.60 -3.83 1.61
CA SER A 22 7.02 -3.65 1.36
C SER A 22 7.26 -3.27 -0.11
N ASP A 23 6.63 -3.97 -1.05
CA ASP A 23 6.70 -3.70 -2.49
C ASP A 23 6.09 -2.34 -2.84
N LEU A 24 4.94 -1.98 -2.24
CA LEU A 24 4.35 -0.64 -2.37
C LEU A 24 5.34 0.44 -1.91
N LEU A 25 5.98 0.26 -0.75
CA LEU A 25 6.98 1.21 -0.24
C LEU A 25 8.25 1.24 -1.09
N ILE A 26 8.63 0.12 -1.73
CA ILE A 26 9.72 0.09 -2.71
C ILE A 26 9.37 0.96 -3.92
N LEU A 27 8.14 0.93 -4.43
CA LEU A 27 7.70 1.82 -5.51
C LEU A 27 7.84 3.30 -5.11
N MET A 28 7.52 3.61 -3.85
CA MET A 28 7.70 4.94 -3.26
C MET A 28 9.19 5.35 -3.12
N LYS A 29 10.16 4.46 -3.38
CA LYS A 29 11.57 4.86 -3.51
C LYS A 29 11.83 5.69 -4.77
N SER A 30 11.09 5.45 -5.85
CA SER A 30 11.28 6.19 -7.10
C SER A 30 10.88 7.67 -6.94
N ASP A 31 11.64 8.58 -7.55
CA ASP A 31 11.35 10.02 -7.51
C ASP A 31 9.96 10.36 -8.02
N TYR A 32 9.46 9.58 -8.99
CA TYR A 32 8.13 9.77 -9.55
C TYR A 32 7.04 9.58 -8.48
N TYR A 33 7.04 8.45 -7.77
CA TYR A 33 6.02 8.17 -6.76
C TYR A 33 6.29 8.86 -5.43
N ALA A 34 7.55 9.06 -5.04
CA ALA A 34 7.89 9.72 -3.77
C ALA A 34 7.24 11.11 -3.63
N ASN A 35 7.21 11.87 -4.74
CA ASN A 35 6.65 13.21 -4.79
C ASN A 35 5.11 13.24 -4.91
N GLN A 36 4.49 12.13 -5.32
CA GLN A 36 3.04 12.03 -5.53
C GLN A 36 2.34 11.22 -4.44
N ALA A 37 3.08 10.45 -3.64
CA ALA A 37 2.50 9.53 -2.65
C ALA A 37 1.51 10.19 -1.68
N GLU A 38 1.74 11.45 -1.33
CA GLU A 38 0.83 12.18 -0.44
C GLU A 38 -0.51 12.49 -1.10
N ASP A 39 -0.48 12.88 -2.37
CA ASP A 39 -1.68 13.17 -3.15
C ASP A 39 -2.41 11.86 -3.53
N LEU A 40 -1.66 10.82 -3.94
CA LEU A 40 -2.22 9.53 -4.33
C LEU A 40 -2.94 8.83 -3.18
N PHE A 41 -2.41 8.95 -1.95
CA PHE A 41 -2.95 8.31 -0.74
C PHE A 41 -3.63 9.30 0.23
N ALA A 42 -3.99 10.49 -0.27
CA ALA A 42 -4.89 11.40 0.43
C ALA A 42 -6.26 10.73 0.61
N PRO A 43 -7.11 11.20 1.55
CA PRO A 43 -8.43 10.61 1.75
C PRO A 43 -9.28 10.52 0.48
N ASP A 44 -9.15 11.46 -0.45
CA ASP A 44 -9.79 11.52 -1.76
C ASP A 44 -8.86 11.15 -2.93
N GLY A 45 -7.68 10.60 -2.63
CA GLY A 45 -6.67 10.20 -3.60
C GLY A 45 -7.10 8.99 -4.44
N GLU A 46 -6.57 8.93 -5.67
CA GLU A 46 -6.90 7.88 -6.65
C GLU A 46 -6.14 6.56 -6.40
N GLY A 47 -5.10 6.58 -5.58
CA GLY A 47 -4.24 5.43 -5.36
C GLY A 47 -3.35 5.11 -6.57
N ILE A 48 -3.12 3.83 -6.79
CA ILE A 48 -2.27 3.27 -7.84
C ILE A 48 -3.04 2.16 -8.54
N ASP A 49 -3.22 2.29 -9.86
CA ASP A 49 -4.06 1.39 -10.65
C ASP A 49 -3.25 0.28 -11.35
N ASP A 50 -2.06 0.59 -11.90
CA ASP A 50 -1.32 -0.39 -12.71
C ASP A 50 0.16 -0.03 -12.85
N ILE A 51 1.01 -0.56 -11.96
CA ILE A 51 2.46 -0.44 -12.09
C ILE A 51 3.07 -1.81 -12.29
N ILE A 52 3.61 -2.03 -13.50
CA ILE A 52 4.42 -3.20 -13.80
C ILE A 52 5.79 -3.04 -13.11
N TYR A 53 6.00 -3.79 -12.03
CA TYR A 53 7.29 -4.00 -11.39
C TYR A 53 7.67 -5.48 -11.52
N LEU A 54 8.71 -5.79 -12.29
CA LEU A 54 9.22 -7.15 -12.46
C LEU A 54 8.14 -8.18 -12.87
N ASP A 55 7.29 -7.84 -13.86
CA ASP A 55 6.16 -8.66 -14.34
C ASP A 55 5.02 -8.88 -13.31
N ILE A 56 5.01 -8.08 -12.24
CA ILE A 56 3.96 -8.01 -11.23
C ILE A 56 3.33 -6.62 -11.27
N ASN A 57 2.01 -6.56 -11.43
CA ASN A 57 1.22 -5.35 -11.34
C ASN A 57 0.80 -5.14 -9.89
N ILE A 58 1.32 -4.09 -9.27
CA ILE A 58 0.91 -3.67 -7.92
C ILE A 58 -0.14 -2.59 -8.06
N TYR A 59 -1.22 -2.73 -7.29
CA TYR A 59 -2.31 -1.77 -7.24
C TYR A 59 -2.74 -1.52 -5.80
N ALA A 60 -3.13 -0.28 -5.53
CA ALA A 60 -3.57 0.19 -4.23
C ALA A 60 -4.68 1.21 -4.42
N TYR A 61 -5.91 0.93 -4.00
CA TYR A 61 -7.05 1.80 -4.25
C TYR A 61 -7.94 1.96 -3.02
N ARG A 62 -8.69 3.06 -2.99
CA ARG A 62 -9.68 3.31 -1.95
C ARG A 62 -11.00 2.59 -2.28
N ALA A 63 -11.46 1.74 -1.37
CA ALA A 63 -12.80 1.18 -1.44
C ALA A 63 -13.84 2.25 -1.08
N SER A 64 -14.77 2.53 -2.00
CA SER A 64 -15.86 3.50 -1.82
C SER A 64 -17.19 2.83 -1.53
N GLN A 65 -17.33 1.58 -1.93
CA GLN A 65 -18.48 0.71 -1.69
C GLN A 65 -18.00 -0.71 -1.38
N LYS A 66 -18.91 -1.56 -0.89
CA LYS A 66 -18.53 -2.87 -0.34
C LYS A 66 -18.07 -3.84 -1.44
N GLU A 67 -18.58 -3.63 -2.63
CA GLU A 67 -18.27 -4.36 -3.86
C GLU A 67 -16.84 -4.13 -4.33
N ASP A 68 -16.21 -3.01 -3.91
CA ASP A 68 -14.81 -2.70 -4.22
C ASP A 68 -13.84 -3.54 -3.38
N LEU A 69 -14.30 -4.15 -2.29
CA LEU A 69 -13.46 -5.05 -1.50
C LEU A 69 -13.18 -6.36 -2.28
N PRO A 70 -12.11 -7.08 -1.96
CA PRO A 70 -11.91 -8.43 -2.46
C PRO A 70 -13.09 -9.34 -2.14
N GLU A 71 -13.45 -10.26 -3.04
CA GLU A 71 -14.61 -11.16 -2.87
C GLU A 71 -14.56 -11.95 -1.56
N CYS A 72 -13.36 -12.35 -1.13
CA CYS A 72 -13.12 -13.06 0.13
C CYS A 72 -13.52 -12.24 1.38
N MET A 73 -13.69 -10.92 1.24
CA MET A 73 -14.07 -9.98 2.30
C MET A 73 -15.50 -9.45 2.18
N TYR A 74 -16.30 -9.91 1.22
CA TYR A 74 -17.71 -9.49 1.08
C TYR A 74 -18.57 -9.82 2.31
N SER A 75 -18.22 -10.84 3.08
CA SER A 75 -18.90 -11.18 4.33
C SER A 75 -18.39 -10.40 5.55
N SER A 76 -17.34 -9.58 5.40
CA SER A 76 -16.77 -8.81 6.51
C SER A 76 -17.72 -7.71 6.98
N GLU A 77 -17.59 -7.32 8.26
CA GLU A 77 -18.33 -6.20 8.86
C GLU A 77 -17.63 -4.85 8.64
N ILE A 78 -16.68 -4.77 7.70
CA ILE A 78 -15.96 -3.53 7.40
C ILE A 78 -16.93 -2.49 6.84
N ASP A 79 -17.03 -1.36 7.52
CA ASP A 79 -17.83 -0.21 7.11
C ASP A 79 -17.01 0.70 6.19
N VAL A 80 -17.03 0.39 4.90
CA VAL A 80 -16.34 1.16 3.84
C VAL A 80 -16.99 2.51 3.52
N ILE A 81 -18.24 2.72 3.94
CA ILE A 81 -18.96 3.96 3.63
C ILE A 81 -18.51 5.06 4.60
N ASN A 82 -18.43 4.72 5.89
CA ASN A 82 -18.07 5.68 6.92
C ASN A 82 -16.56 5.71 7.23
N ASN A 83 -15.81 4.70 6.82
CA ASN A 83 -14.37 4.66 7.00
C ASN A 83 -13.64 4.78 5.68
N GLU A 84 -12.46 5.39 5.75
CA GLU A 84 -11.52 5.37 4.65
C GLU A 84 -10.79 4.02 4.64
N VAL A 85 -11.16 3.15 3.71
CA VAL A 85 -10.61 1.79 3.58
C VAL A 85 -9.81 1.69 2.29
N TRP A 86 -8.61 1.15 2.41
CA TRP A 86 -7.69 0.92 1.30
C TRP A 86 -7.49 -0.57 1.08
N VAL A 87 -7.44 -0.95 -0.20
CA VAL A 87 -7.11 -2.29 -0.66
C VAL A 87 -5.78 -2.22 -1.39
N ILE A 88 -4.85 -3.09 -1.01
CA ILE A 88 -3.51 -3.19 -1.62
C ILE A 88 -3.33 -4.64 -2.05
N SER A 89 -2.92 -4.84 -3.30
CA SER A 89 -2.75 -6.17 -3.84
C SER A 89 -1.78 -6.16 -5.03
N ALA A 90 -1.43 -7.34 -5.50
CA ALA A 90 -0.58 -7.51 -6.65
C ALA A 90 -0.99 -8.73 -7.46
N VAL A 91 -0.85 -8.63 -8.78
CA VAL A 91 -1.14 -9.70 -9.73
C VAL A 91 -0.02 -9.78 -10.75
N GLY A 92 0.42 -10.99 -11.09
CA GLY A 92 1.47 -11.24 -12.07
C GLY A 92 1.22 -12.52 -12.85
N LEU A 93 2.13 -12.87 -13.74
CA LEU A 93 2.03 -14.12 -14.48
C LEU A 93 2.13 -15.32 -13.52
N CYS A 94 1.01 -16.04 -13.33
CA CYS A 94 0.88 -17.15 -12.37
C CYS A 94 1.03 -16.75 -10.89
N TYR A 95 0.82 -15.47 -10.57
CA TYR A 95 0.87 -14.94 -9.21
C TYR A 95 -0.35 -14.07 -8.94
N GLU A 96 -1.02 -14.32 -7.82
CA GLU A 96 -2.09 -13.48 -7.30
C GLU A 96 -1.88 -13.41 -5.79
N ALA A 97 -1.63 -12.21 -5.29
CA ALA A 97 -1.37 -12.01 -3.88
C ALA A 97 -2.67 -12.06 -3.08
N ASN A 98 -2.57 -12.39 -1.78
CA ASN A 98 -3.70 -12.19 -0.89
C ASN A 98 -3.84 -10.70 -0.58
N PRO A 99 -4.95 -10.05 -0.96
CA PRO A 99 -5.09 -8.61 -0.81
C PRO A 99 -5.09 -8.19 0.66
N ILE A 100 -4.41 -7.08 0.94
CA ILE A 100 -4.41 -6.44 2.24
C ILE A 100 -5.50 -5.37 2.24
N VAL A 101 -6.37 -5.42 3.24
CA VAL A 101 -7.36 -4.37 3.51
C VAL A 101 -7.01 -3.68 4.81
N MET A 102 -6.97 -2.34 4.78
CA MET A 102 -6.55 -1.54 5.93
C MET A 102 -7.23 -0.17 5.97
N LEU A 103 -7.13 0.50 7.13
CA LEU A 103 -7.64 1.86 7.28
C LEU A 103 -6.66 2.88 6.67
N GLY A 104 -7.20 3.97 6.12
CA GLY A 104 -6.40 5.04 5.52
C GLY A 104 -5.45 5.71 6.50
N GLU A 105 -5.84 5.85 7.78
CA GLU A 105 -4.93 6.34 8.82
C GLU A 105 -3.72 5.41 9.00
N GLU A 106 -3.94 4.10 8.97
CA GLU A 106 -2.85 3.12 9.08
C GLU A 106 -1.93 3.19 7.85
N LEU A 107 -2.49 3.35 6.64
CA LEU A 107 -1.70 3.47 5.41
C LEU A 107 -0.83 4.73 5.43
N ARG A 108 -1.42 5.88 5.77
CA ARG A 108 -0.67 7.15 5.89
C ARG A 108 0.41 7.07 6.95
N TYR A 109 0.12 6.45 8.09
CA TYR A 109 1.14 6.21 9.12
C TYR A 109 2.34 5.42 8.57
N LEU A 110 2.11 4.35 7.80
CA LEU A 110 3.19 3.58 7.18
C LEU A 110 4.01 4.41 6.18
N LEU A 111 3.35 5.20 5.34
CA LEU A 111 4.02 6.08 4.37
C LEU A 111 4.89 7.13 5.08
N GLU A 112 4.39 7.72 6.16
CA GLU A 112 5.15 8.66 6.98
C GLU A 112 6.34 8.02 7.68
N GLU A 113 6.15 6.84 8.29
CA GLU A 113 7.24 6.12 8.94
C GLU A 113 8.32 5.74 7.94
N PHE A 114 7.93 5.29 6.75
CA PHE A 114 8.87 5.03 5.67
C PHE A 114 9.68 6.29 5.27
N ARG A 115 9.01 7.43 5.08
CA ARG A 115 9.66 8.73 4.79
C ARG A 115 10.65 9.11 5.91
N LYS A 116 10.27 8.95 7.18
CA LYS A 116 11.14 9.25 8.34
C LYS A 116 12.38 8.36 8.36
N GLN A 117 12.23 7.05 8.11
CA GLN A 117 13.36 6.12 8.11
C GLN A 117 14.32 6.40 6.94
N ARG A 118 13.81 6.72 5.75
CA ARG A 118 14.65 7.17 4.62
C ARG A 118 15.47 8.42 4.94
N SER A 119 14.82 9.43 5.53
CA SER A 119 15.49 10.67 5.93
C SER A 119 16.63 10.42 6.93
N LYS A 120 16.42 9.54 7.92
CA LYS A 120 17.46 9.14 8.89
C LYS A 120 18.67 8.48 8.23
N LEU A 121 18.46 7.74 7.14
CA LEU A 121 19.51 7.07 6.37
C LEU A 121 20.20 8.00 5.35
N GLY A 122 19.77 9.25 5.23
CA GLY A 122 20.32 10.19 4.24
C GLY A 122 19.92 9.89 2.79
N ILE A 123 18.86 9.09 2.61
CA ILE A 123 18.32 8.72 1.30
C ILE A 123 17.18 9.69 0.99
N THR A 124 17.50 10.81 0.33
CA THR A 124 16.51 11.73 -0.25
C THR A 124 15.90 11.10 -1.48
#